data_AF-G7YXF7-F1
#
_entry.id   AF-G7YXF7-F1
#
_cell.length_a   1.000
_cell.length_b   1.000
_cell.length_c   1.000
_cell.angle_alpha   90.00
_cell.angle_beta   90.00
_cell.angle_gamma   90.00
#
_symmetry.space_group_name_H-M   'P 1'
#
loop_
_entity.id
_entity.type
_entity.pdbx_description
1 polymer ?
#
loop_
_entity_poly.entity_id
_entity_poly.type
_entity_poly.pdbx_seq_one_letter_code
_entity_poly.pdbx_strand_id
1 'polypeptide(L)'
;MSKLEPRTPDMRDDSATTVSAHDGHAPESDVHSFWEITTSSYSAGSLACNTTAPGAPKQWISDRTVTLLKSRRNIPAGPEHNLTRRIIRREVKLSVRTNRQVWWKRKAKENEEVQKAENGLRLFPLIRATRSRKPPVK
;
A
#
# COMPACT_ATOMS: atom_id res chain seq x y z
N MET A 1 -47.72 -54.68 9.02
CA MET A 1 -46.96 -54.30 10.23
C MET A 1 -47.23 -52.85 10.57
N SER A 2 -47.68 -52.64 11.82
CA SER A 2 -47.49 -51.52 12.75
C SER A 2 -47.81 -50.06 12.37
N LYS A 3 -48.95 -49.63 12.95
CA LYS A 3 -49.40 -48.31 13.41
C LYS A 3 -48.34 -47.49 14.20
N LEU A 4 -48.46 -46.16 14.13
CA LEU A 4 -48.54 -45.26 15.29
C LEU A 4 -49.15 -43.90 14.89
N GLU A 5 -50.04 -43.42 15.74
CA GLU A 5 -50.83 -42.16 15.72
C GLU A 5 -50.60 -41.49 17.11
N PRO A 6 -51.07 -40.27 17.41
CA PRO A 6 -50.46 -38.96 17.14
C PRO A 6 -50.19 -38.16 18.46
N ARG A 7 -49.61 -36.95 18.39
CA ARG A 7 -49.83 -35.88 19.39
C ARG A 7 -49.63 -34.48 18.79
N THR A 8 -50.62 -33.62 19.00
CA THR A 8 -50.61 -32.14 18.96
C THR A 8 -51.25 -31.66 20.31
N PRO A 9 -51.23 -30.38 20.76
CA PRO A 9 -50.94 -29.14 20.01
C PRO A 9 -50.22 -27.98 20.78
N ASP A 10 -49.92 -26.92 20.01
CA ASP A 10 -50.03 -25.47 20.29
C ASP A 10 -49.28 -24.80 21.47
N MET A 11 -48.39 -23.86 21.15
CA MET A 11 -48.29 -22.54 21.80
C MET A 11 -47.89 -21.53 20.72
N ARG A 12 -48.84 -20.67 20.35
CA ARG A 12 -48.58 -19.37 19.75
C ARG A 12 -47.56 -18.60 20.59
N ASP A 13 -46.66 -17.89 19.93
CA ASP A 13 -46.40 -16.50 20.29
C ASP A 13 -46.06 -15.73 19.02
N ASP A 14 -47.07 -15.01 18.54
CA ASP A 14 -46.87 -13.77 17.80
C ASP A 14 -46.05 -12.83 18.69
N SER A 15 -44.81 -12.59 18.32
CA SER A 15 -44.22 -11.26 18.53
C SER A 15 -43.38 -10.89 17.33
N ALA A 16 -44.05 -10.25 16.36
CA ALA A 16 -43.38 -9.19 15.64
C ALA A 16 -42.80 -8.22 16.67
N THR A 17 -41.51 -7.88 16.57
CA THR A 17 -41.01 -6.48 16.49
C THR A 17 -39.51 -6.40 16.78
N THR A 18 -38.84 -5.67 15.88
CA THR A 18 -37.49 -5.07 15.97
C THR A 18 -36.32 -5.94 15.47
N VAL A 19 -36.07 -5.86 14.17
CA VAL A 19 -34.70 -5.85 13.65
C VAL A 19 -34.00 -4.62 14.26
N SER A 20 -33.30 -4.81 15.38
CA SER A 20 -32.33 -3.81 15.84
C SER A 20 -31.18 -3.84 14.84
N ALA A 21 -31.02 -2.72 14.14
CA ALA A 21 -29.81 -2.42 13.41
C ALA A 21 -28.64 -2.54 14.39
N HIS A 22 -27.87 -3.62 14.28
CA HIS A 22 -26.54 -3.64 14.86
C HIS A 22 -25.67 -2.76 13.96
N ASP A 23 -25.55 -1.50 14.36
CA ASP A 23 -24.49 -0.60 13.93
C ASP A 23 -23.16 -1.34 14.10
N GLY A 24 -22.60 -1.78 12.97
CA GLY A 24 -21.32 -2.44 12.89
C GLY A 24 -20.20 -1.43 13.12
N HIS A 25 -19.90 -1.13 14.37
CA HIS A 25 -18.61 -0.56 14.73
C HIS A 25 -17.68 -1.69 15.19
N ALA A 26 -16.82 -2.15 14.27
CA ALA A 26 -15.74 -3.08 14.61
C ALA A 26 -14.78 -2.42 15.62
N PRO A 27 -14.31 -3.13 16.66
CA PRO A 27 -13.41 -2.57 17.65
C PRO A 27 -12.07 -2.20 16.99
N GLU A 28 -11.65 -0.94 17.14
CA GLU A 28 -10.40 -0.40 16.59
C GLU A 28 -9.13 -1.21 16.95
N SER A 29 -9.20 -2.04 18.01
CA SER A 29 -8.09 -2.89 18.46
C SER A 29 -7.70 -3.99 17.47
N ASP A 30 -8.63 -4.46 16.64
CA ASP A 30 -8.38 -5.57 15.71
C ASP A 30 -7.55 -5.13 14.49
N VAL A 31 -7.69 -3.87 14.10
CA VAL A 31 -6.87 -3.28 13.04
C VAL A 31 -5.45 -3.04 13.57
N HIS A 32 -5.32 -2.56 14.80
CA HIS A 32 -4.01 -2.30 15.42
C HIS A 32 -3.21 -3.59 15.67
N SER A 33 -3.87 -4.64 16.20
CA SER A 33 -3.26 -5.96 16.42
C SER A 33 -2.82 -6.61 15.10
N PHE A 34 -3.63 -6.49 14.05
CA PHE A 34 -3.29 -6.96 12.71
C PHE A 34 -2.01 -6.31 12.16
N TRP A 35 -1.85 -5.00 12.35
CA TRP A 35 -0.64 -4.27 11.93
C TRP A 35 0.59 -4.66 12.75
N GLU A 36 0.45 -4.92 14.05
CA GLU A 36 1.55 -5.41 14.89
C GLU A 36 2.00 -6.82 14.50
N ILE A 37 1.05 -7.74 14.26
CA ILE A 37 1.34 -9.13 13.85
C ILE A 37 2.03 -9.15 12.48
N THR A 38 1.54 -8.35 11.52
CA THR A 38 2.17 -8.25 10.19
C THR A 38 3.55 -7.60 10.25
N THR A 39 3.75 -6.58 11.10
CA THR A 39 5.04 -5.91 11.26
C THR A 39 6.06 -6.80 11.98
N SER A 40 5.64 -7.51 13.04
CA SER A 40 6.46 -8.47 13.78
C SER A 40 6.91 -9.62 12.88
N SER A 41 5.98 -10.23 12.13
CA SER A 41 6.29 -11.31 11.18
C SER A 41 7.28 -10.87 10.09
N TYR A 42 7.11 -9.65 9.55
CA TYR A 42 8.05 -9.08 8.59
C TYR A 42 9.46 -8.88 9.19
N SER A 43 9.54 -8.40 10.44
CA SER A 43 10.81 -8.17 11.13
C SER A 43 11.53 -9.48 11.49
N ALA A 44 10.81 -10.47 12.01
CA ALA A 44 11.34 -11.79 12.38
C ALA A 44 11.80 -12.56 11.13
N GLY A 45 11.03 -12.51 10.04
CA GLY A 45 11.41 -13.10 8.76
C GLY A 45 12.65 -12.43 8.14
N SER A 46 12.84 -11.13 8.38
CA SER A 46 14.05 -10.41 7.95
C SER A 46 15.28 -10.69 8.82
N LEU A 47 15.09 -11.17 10.05
CA LEU A 47 16.15 -11.54 11.00
C LEU A 47 16.59 -13.01 10.85
N ALA A 48 15.64 -13.93 10.69
CA ALA A 48 15.90 -15.38 10.59
C ALA A 48 16.52 -15.78 9.25
N CYS A 49 16.13 -15.09 8.17
CA CYS A 49 16.86 -15.14 6.92
C CYS A 49 17.88 -14.01 7.00
N ASN A 50 19.19 -14.30 6.97
CA ASN A 50 20.30 -13.33 6.87
C ASN A 50 20.30 -12.50 5.57
N THR A 51 19.11 -12.19 5.06
CA THR A 51 18.82 -11.08 4.18
C THR A 51 19.23 -9.82 4.94
N THR A 52 20.50 -9.45 4.81
CA THR A 52 20.87 -8.03 4.86
C THR A 52 19.87 -7.35 3.94
N ALA A 53 18.85 -6.71 4.53
CA ALA A 53 17.82 -6.02 3.78
C ALA A 53 18.59 -5.12 2.82
N PRO A 54 18.48 -5.32 1.50
CA PRO A 54 19.20 -4.48 0.54
C PRO A 54 18.82 -3.06 0.89
N GLY A 55 19.77 -2.31 1.49
CA GLY A 55 19.45 -1.20 2.39
C GLY A 55 18.38 -0.35 1.76
N ALA A 56 17.15 -0.47 2.25
CA ALA A 56 15.99 0.06 1.56
C ALA A 56 16.28 1.55 1.32
N PRO A 57 16.18 2.06 0.08
CA PRO A 57 16.24 3.50 -0.11
C PRO A 57 14.98 4.04 0.56
N LYS A 58 15.08 4.36 1.86
CA LYS A 58 13.94 4.73 2.72
C LYS A 58 13.17 5.92 2.16
N GLN A 59 13.76 6.66 1.22
CA GLN A 59 13.09 7.73 0.49
C GLN A 59 13.76 7.91 -0.89
N TRP A 60 13.14 7.47 -1.99
CA TRP A 60 13.66 7.75 -3.35
C TRP A 60 13.42 9.21 -3.77
N ILE A 61 12.59 9.94 -3.01
CA ILE A 61 12.25 11.33 -3.23
C ILE A 61 13.14 12.19 -2.34
N SER A 62 13.95 13.07 -2.95
CA SER A 62 14.76 14.04 -2.21
C SER A 62 13.93 15.02 -1.39
N ASP A 63 14.49 15.54 -0.30
CA ASP A 63 13.86 16.58 0.53
C ASP A 63 13.48 17.80 -0.29
N ARG A 64 14.30 18.19 -1.26
CA ARG A 64 13.99 19.25 -2.23
C ARG A 64 12.68 19.01 -2.98
N THR A 65 12.39 17.77 -3.35
CA THR A 65 11.12 17.45 -4.02
C THR A 65 9.95 17.47 -3.05
N VAL A 66 10.17 17.06 -1.79
CA VAL A 66 9.18 17.16 -0.73
C VAL A 66 8.83 18.62 -0.44
N THR A 67 9.83 19.51 -0.36
CA THR A 67 9.59 20.94 -0.15
C THR A 67 8.81 21.55 -1.32
N LEU A 68 9.18 21.26 -2.57
CA LEU A 68 8.43 21.72 -3.75
C LEU A 68 6.97 21.23 -3.75
N LEU A 69 6.71 19.99 -3.33
CA LEU A 69 5.36 19.44 -3.21
C LEU A 69 4.56 20.16 -2.10
N LYS A 70 5.18 20.47 -0.97
CA LYS A 70 4.57 21.27 0.09
C LYS A 70 4.27 22.69 -0.41
N SER A 71 5.23 23.36 -1.03
CA SER A 71 5.04 24.69 -1.62
C SER A 71 3.90 24.71 -2.62
N ARG A 72 3.79 23.69 -3.49
CA ARG A 72 2.68 23.55 -4.45
C ARG A 72 1.31 23.51 -3.78
N ARG A 73 1.18 22.82 -2.63
CA ARG A 73 -0.08 22.70 -1.89
C ARG A 73 -0.51 24.02 -1.24
N ASN A 74 0.45 24.87 -0.89
CA ASN A 74 0.21 26.15 -0.24
C ASN A 74 -0.14 27.28 -1.22
N ILE A 75 -0.15 27.05 -2.55
CA ILE A 75 -0.50 28.08 -3.53
C ILE A 75 -2.03 28.23 -3.60
N PRO A 76 -2.59 29.41 -3.28
CA PRO A 76 -4.03 29.62 -3.34
C PRO A 76 -4.60 29.45 -4.74
N ALA A 77 -5.91 29.18 -4.82
CA ALA A 77 -6.64 29.24 -6.08
C ALA A 77 -6.81 30.70 -6.50
N GLY A 78 -6.67 31.00 -7.79
CA GLY A 78 -6.81 32.36 -8.31
C GLY A 78 -5.94 32.61 -9.54
N PRO A 79 -6.37 33.48 -10.47
CA PRO A 79 -5.61 33.79 -11.68
C PRO A 79 -4.24 34.39 -11.38
N GLU A 80 -4.14 35.22 -10.34
CA GLU A 80 -2.91 35.90 -9.90
C GLU A 80 -1.77 34.91 -9.58
N HIS A 81 -2.11 33.70 -9.13
CA HIS A 81 -1.13 32.69 -8.74
C HIS A 81 -0.82 31.67 -9.85
N ASN A 82 -1.39 31.84 -11.05
CA ASN A 82 -1.23 30.87 -12.15
C ASN A 82 0.22 30.72 -12.59
N LEU A 83 0.97 31.83 -12.65
CA LEU A 83 2.38 31.82 -13.04
C LEU A 83 3.21 31.02 -12.04
N THR A 84 3.09 31.34 -10.75
CA THR A 84 3.76 30.65 -9.64
C THR A 84 3.42 29.16 -9.62
N ARG A 85 2.14 28.81 -9.79
CA ARG A 85 1.67 27.42 -9.90
C ARG A 85 2.28 26.72 -11.11
N ARG A 86 2.49 27.41 -12.23
CA ARG A 86 3.10 26.84 -13.45
C ARG A 86 4.59 26.60 -13.26
N ILE A 87 5.30 27.51 -12.61
CA ILE A 87 6.73 27.36 -12.29
C ILE A 87 6.95 26.17 -11.36
N ILE A 88 6.28 26.13 -10.21
CA ILE A 88 6.44 25.04 -9.24
C ILE A 88 6.05 23.68 -9.83
N ARG A 89 5.03 23.62 -10.69
CA ARG A 89 4.68 22.39 -11.42
C ARG A 89 5.83 21.89 -12.33
N ARG A 90 6.53 22.80 -13.00
CA ARG A 90 7.69 22.45 -13.85
C ARG A 90 8.85 21.95 -12.99
N GLU A 91 9.13 22.62 -11.89
CA GLU A 91 10.20 22.21 -10.96
C GLU A 91 9.94 20.84 -10.33
N VAL A 92 8.72 20.58 -9.83
CA VAL A 92 8.32 19.26 -9.34
C VAL A 92 8.51 18.19 -10.41
N LYS A 93 8.14 18.47 -11.66
CA LYS A 93 8.32 17.51 -12.77
C LYS A 93 9.80 17.20 -13.01
N LEU A 94 10.67 18.21 -12.99
CA LEU A 94 12.11 18.04 -13.18
C LEU A 94 12.76 17.32 -12.00
N SER A 95 12.39 17.65 -10.77
CA SER A 95 12.97 17.02 -9.58
C SER A 95 12.56 15.54 -9.48
N VAL A 96 11.30 15.21 -9.78
CA VAL A 96 10.82 13.81 -9.83
C VAL A 96 11.53 13.02 -10.92
N ARG A 97 11.74 13.60 -12.11
CA ARG A 97 12.54 12.97 -13.18
C ARG A 97 13.97 12.69 -12.71
N THR A 98 14.60 13.66 -12.05
CA THR A 98 15.96 13.52 -11.54
C THR A 98 16.05 12.41 -10.49
N ASN A 99 15.16 12.42 -9.50
CA ASN A 99 15.06 11.37 -8.48
C ASN A 99 14.85 9.99 -9.12
N ARG A 100 14.01 9.90 -10.15
CA ARG A 100 13.75 8.65 -10.88
C ARG A 100 15.00 8.15 -11.62
N GLN A 101 15.79 9.04 -12.22
CA GLN A 101 17.05 8.65 -12.87
C GLN A 101 18.06 8.09 -11.87
N VAL A 102 18.21 8.73 -10.69
CA VAL A 102 19.08 8.22 -9.62
C VAL A 102 18.61 6.85 -9.15
N TRP A 103 17.30 6.69 -8.94
CA TRP A 103 16.71 5.41 -8.57
C TRP A 103 16.96 4.32 -9.62
N TRP A 104 16.78 4.61 -10.91
CA TRP A 104 17.05 3.66 -12.00
C TRP A 104 18.51 3.21 -12.05
N LYS A 105 19.46 4.16 -11.93
CA LYS A 105 20.89 3.84 -11.90
C LYS A 105 21.23 2.88 -10.76
N ARG A 106 20.70 3.15 -9.57
CA ARG A 106 20.87 2.26 -8.41
C ARG A 106 20.24 0.89 -8.67
N LYS A 107 19.03 0.85 -9.23
CA LYS A 107 18.32 -0.41 -9.51
C LYS A 107 19.01 -1.26 -10.57
N ALA A 108 19.64 -0.64 -11.57
CA ALA A 108 20.47 -1.35 -12.54
C ALA A 108 21.68 -2.01 -11.86
N LYS A 109 22.38 -1.27 -11.00
CA LYS A 109 23.51 -1.81 -10.23
C LYS A 109 23.09 -2.99 -9.34
N GLU A 110 21.97 -2.87 -8.62
CA GLU A 110 21.43 -3.97 -7.80
C GLU A 110 21.10 -5.22 -8.64
N ASN A 111 20.57 -5.05 -9.86
CA ASN A 111 20.32 -6.16 -10.77
C ASN A 111 21.62 -6.84 -11.23
N GLU A 112 22.64 -6.06 -11.58
CA GLU A 112 23.95 -6.58 -11.99
C GLU A 112 24.63 -7.36 -10.85
N GLU A 113 24.57 -6.86 -9.62
CA GLU A 113 25.11 -7.53 -8.44
C GLU A 113 24.40 -8.86 -8.15
N VAL A 114 23.06 -8.88 -8.23
CA VAL A 114 22.27 -10.12 -8.03
C VAL A 114 22.50 -11.13 -9.14
N GLN A 115 22.65 -10.67 -10.38
CA GLN A 115 22.99 -11.54 -11.51
C GLN A 115 24.38 -12.17 -11.33
N LYS A 116 25.39 -11.37 -10.94
CA LYS A 116 26.75 -11.86 -10.66
C LYS A 116 26.79 -12.87 -9.50
N ALA A 117 25.90 -12.72 -8.53
CA ALA A 117 25.79 -13.62 -7.40
C ALA A 117 24.92 -14.87 -7.70
N GLU A 118 24.46 -15.05 -8.95
CA GLU A 118 23.59 -16.15 -9.42
C GLU A 118 22.35 -16.38 -8.52
N ASN A 119 21.90 -15.32 -7.85
CA ASN A 119 20.80 -15.38 -6.89
C ASN A 119 19.45 -15.24 -7.61
N GLY A 120 19.05 -16.27 -8.35
CA GLY A 120 17.84 -16.29 -9.19
C GLY A 120 16.55 -15.90 -8.45
N LEU A 121 16.41 -16.30 -7.17
CA LEU A 121 15.26 -15.95 -6.32
C LEU A 121 15.12 -14.45 -6.07
N ARG A 122 16.24 -13.70 -6.01
CA ARG A 122 16.25 -12.26 -5.77
C ARG A 122 16.14 -11.44 -7.06
N LEU A 123 16.42 -12.04 -8.22
CA LEU A 123 16.38 -11.38 -9.52
C LEU A 123 14.95 -11.09 -9.98
N PHE A 124 14.02 -12.00 -9.75
CA PHE A 124 12.65 -11.89 -10.26
C PHE A 124 11.87 -10.67 -9.74
N PRO A 125 11.86 -10.36 -8.42
CA PRO A 125 11.22 -9.13 -7.91
C PRO A 125 11.84 -7.84 -8.48
N LEU A 126 13.16 -7.82 -8.70
CA LEU A 126 13.87 -6.67 -9.24
C LEU A 126 13.45 -6.40 -10.69
N ILE A 127 13.43 -7.43 -11.55
CA ILE A 127 12.96 -7.33 -12.94
C ILE A 127 11.52 -6.81 -12.99
N ARG A 128 10.65 -7.28 -12.08
CA ARG A 128 9.27 -6.82 -12.00
C ARG A 128 9.16 -5.35 -11.61
N ALA A 129 9.99 -4.86 -10.68
CA ALA A 129 10.02 -3.47 -10.26
C ALA A 129 10.54 -2.54 -11.37
N THR A 130 11.43 -3.04 -12.23
CA THR A 130 12.01 -2.31 -13.36
C THR A 130 11.20 -2.40 -14.66
N ARG A 131 10.14 -3.20 -14.71
CA ARG A 131 9.29 -3.29 -15.90
C ARG A 131 8.50 -2.01 -16.10
N SER A 132 8.51 -1.51 -17.34
CA SER A 132 7.61 -0.44 -17.76
C SER A 132 6.17 -0.93 -17.62
N ARG A 133 5.44 -0.43 -16.62
CA ARG A 133 4.00 -0.63 -16.52
C ARG A 133 3.35 0.21 -17.60
N LYS A 134 2.70 -0.43 -18.58
CA LYS A 134 1.82 0.26 -19.51
C LYS A 134 0.74 0.98 -18.70
N PRO A 135 0.49 2.28 -18.93
CA PRO A 135 -0.65 2.94 -18.32
C PRO A 135 -1.93 2.25 -18.83
N PRO A 136 -2.97 2.09 -17.99
CA PRO A 136 -4.26 1.63 -18.47
C PRO A 136 -4.76 2.60 -19.54
N VAL A 137 -5.10 2.06 -20.71
CA VAL A 137 -5.81 2.81 -21.76
C VAL A 137 -7.18 3.12 -21.19
N LYS A 138 -7.53 4.41 -21.16
CA LYS A 138 -8.87 4.86 -20.77
C LYS A 138 -9.82 4.73 -21.95
#